data_AF-A0A7W6PRQ0-F1
#
_entry.id   AF-A0A7W6PRQ0-F1
#
_cell.length_a   1.000
_cell.length_b   1.000
_cell.length_c   1.000
_cell.angle_alpha   90.00
_cell.angle_beta   90.00
_cell.angle_gamma   90.00
#
_symmetry.space_group_name_H-M   'P 1'
#
loop_
_entity.id
_entity.type
_entity.pdbx_description
1 polymer ?
#
loop_
_entity_poly.entity_id
_entity_poly.type
_entity_poly.pdbx_seq_one_letter_code
_entity_poly.pdbx_strand_id
1 'polypeptide(L)'
;MTRFRWINKERSASCAVRIKGSAYHLYVAIAPDRQGEAVWSVRMGGQWGRLIASGFAPALEPARARAEFYAARWAGNEWGLYFGDPENFAKEPDLAG
;
A
#
# COMPACT_ATOMS: atom_id res chain seq x y z
N MET A 1 -12.50 1.38 7.21
CA MET A 1 -12.92 2.11 5.98
C MET A 1 -11.67 2.64 5.30
N THR A 2 -11.46 2.35 4.00
CA THR A 2 -10.26 2.80 3.25
C THR A 2 -10.30 4.31 3.07
N ARG A 3 -9.18 5.01 3.34
CA ARG A 3 -9.12 6.48 3.28
C ARG A 3 -9.12 7.02 1.84
N PHE A 4 -8.92 6.15 0.84
CA PHE A 4 -8.79 6.55 -0.55
C PHE A 4 -9.79 5.86 -1.50
N ARG A 5 -10.06 6.53 -2.63
CA ARG A 5 -10.98 6.06 -3.66
C ARG A 5 -10.28 5.07 -4.59
N TRP A 6 -10.40 3.78 -4.29
CA TRP A 6 -9.87 2.71 -5.12
C TRP A 6 -10.69 2.51 -6.40
N ILE A 7 -10.00 2.37 -7.53
CA ILE A 7 -10.56 1.92 -8.80
C ILE A 7 -10.38 0.40 -8.85
N ASN A 8 -11.49 -0.32 -8.73
CA ASN A 8 -11.49 -1.78 -8.67
C ASN A 8 -11.58 -2.40 -10.06
N LYS A 9 -10.84 -3.50 -10.26
CA LYS A 9 -10.94 -4.42 -11.38
C LYS A 9 -11.05 -5.85 -10.83
N GLU A 10 -11.36 -6.80 -11.69
CA GLU A 10 -11.65 -8.19 -11.31
C GLU A 10 -10.60 -8.82 -10.38
N ARG A 11 -9.30 -8.57 -10.62
CA ARG A 11 -8.19 -9.14 -9.84
C ARG A 11 -7.19 -8.11 -9.34
N SER A 12 -7.54 -6.83 -9.40
CA SER A 12 -6.65 -5.74 -9.01
C SER A 12 -7.41 -4.49 -8.61
N ALA A 13 -6.74 -3.59 -7.91
CA ALA A 13 -7.26 -2.26 -7.68
C ALA A 13 -6.10 -1.27 -7.66
N SER A 14 -6.39 -0.02 -8.03
CA SER A 14 -5.39 1.03 -7.93
C SER A 14 -5.99 2.32 -7.42
N CYS A 15 -5.14 3.20 -6.91
CA CYS A 15 -5.56 4.48 -6.36
C CYS A 15 -4.49 5.54 -6.61
N ALA A 16 -4.89 6.68 -7.18
CA ALA A 16 -4.05 7.86 -7.31
C ALA A 16 -4.46 8.87 -6.24
N VAL A 17 -3.50 9.30 -5.41
CA VAL A 17 -3.79 10.14 -4.23
C VAL A 17 -2.72 11.22 -4.09
N ARG A 18 -3.06 12.36 -3.48
CA ARG A 18 -2.08 13.35 -3.04
C ARG A 18 -2.05 13.36 -1.52
N ILE A 19 -0.86 13.21 -0.94
CA ILE A 19 -0.63 13.26 0.51
C ILE A 19 0.44 14.30 0.77
N LYS A 20 0.13 15.31 1.59
CA LYS A 20 1.04 16.44 1.90
C LYS A 20 1.71 17.07 0.66
N GLY A 21 0.93 17.26 -0.41
CA GLY A 21 1.39 17.90 -1.65
C GLY A 21 2.06 16.97 -2.67
N SER A 22 2.61 15.83 -2.25
CA SER A 22 3.21 14.82 -3.14
C SER A 22 2.16 13.89 -3.73
N ALA A 23 2.34 13.52 -5.01
CA ALA A 23 1.48 12.57 -5.70
C ALA A 23 1.95 11.13 -5.47
N TYR A 24 1.01 10.23 -5.22
CA TYR A 24 1.24 8.80 -5.03
C TYR A 24 0.33 7.98 -5.93
N HIS A 25 0.80 6.80 -6.31
CA HIS A 25 -0.02 5.77 -6.92
C HIS A 25 0.15 4.46 -6.17
N LEU A 26 -0.97 3.92 -5.70
CA LEU A 26 -1.07 2.67 -4.94
C LEU A 26 -1.66 1.62 -5.87
N TYR A 27 -1.08 0.43 -5.88
CA TYR A 27 -1.55 -0.69 -6.68
C TYR A 27 -1.65 -1.94 -5.83
N VAL A 28 -2.71 -2.72 -6.03
CA VAL A 28 -2.86 -4.06 -5.49
C VAL A 28 -3.33 -5.02 -6.58
N ALA A 29 -2.87 -6.26 -6.55
CA ALA A 29 -3.33 -7.30 -7.46
C ALA A 29 -3.24 -8.68 -6.82
N ILE A 30 -4.13 -9.60 -7.17
CA ILE A 30 -4.00 -11.00 -6.78
C ILE A 30 -2.72 -11.55 -7.39
N ALA A 31 -1.85 -12.16 -6.58
CA ALA A 31 -0.61 -12.74 -7.06
C ALA A 31 -0.94 -13.98 -7.93
N PRO A 32 -0.49 -14.02 -9.20
CA PRO A 32 -0.82 -15.13 -10.09
C PRO A 32 -0.23 -16.46 -9.61
N ASP A 33 0.97 -16.42 -9.02
CA ASP A 33 1.74 -17.62 -8.63
C ASP A 33 1.65 -17.95 -7.14
N ARG A 34 0.82 -17.22 -6.37
CA ARG A 34 0.65 -17.43 -4.93
C ARG A 34 -0.83 -17.44 -4.57
N GLN A 35 -1.38 -18.64 -4.44
CA GLN A 35 -2.80 -18.83 -4.12
C GLN A 35 -3.16 -18.09 -2.83
N GLY A 36 -4.22 -17.28 -2.89
CA GLY A 36 -4.71 -16.51 -1.76
C GLY A 36 -3.97 -15.18 -1.52
N GLU A 37 -2.75 -15.00 -2.01
CA GLU A 37 -1.99 -13.76 -1.79
C GLU A 37 -2.32 -12.66 -2.79
N ALA A 38 -2.07 -11.42 -2.37
CA ALA A 38 -2.08 -10.25 -3.22
C ALA A 38 -0.75 -9.50 -3.10
N VAL A 39 -0.25 -9.00 -4.23
CA VAL A 39 0.86 -8.05 -4.28
C VAL A 39 0.30 -6.64 -4.03
N TRP A 40 1.09 -5.81 -3.35
CA TRP A 40 0.85 -4.37 -3.22
C TRP A 40 2.10 -3.58 -3.56
N SER A 41 1.92 -2.35 -4.05
CA SER A 41 3.01 -1.42 -4.28
C SER A 41 2.57 0.03 -4.15
N VAL A 42 3.52 0.90 -3.82
CA VAL A 42 3.36 2.35 -3.72
C VAL A 42 4.42 3.02 -4.57
N ARG A 43 4.00 3.95 -5.41
CA ARG A 43 4.85 4.80 -6.24
C ARG A 43 4.69 6.26 -5.87
N MET A 44 5.80 6.99 -5.76
CA MET A 44 5.82 8.44 -5.57
C MET A 44 6.09 9.13 -6.91
N GLY A 45 5.32 10.18 -7.22
CA GLY A 45 5.33 10.87 -8.52
C GLY A 45 4.25 10.40 -9.49
N GLY A 46 3.27 9.61 -9.01
CA GLY A 46 2.16 9.10 -9.83
C GLY A 46 2.40 7.69 -10.38
N GLN A 47 1.64 7.31 -11.42
CA GLN A 47 1.60 5.95 -11.97
C GLN A 47 2.98 5.46 -12.45
N TRP A 48 3.76 6.34 -13.09
CA TRP A 48 5.12 6.05 -13.57
C TRP A 48 6.20 6.54 -12.61
N GLY A 49 5.80 6.89 -11.38
CA GLY A 49 6.69 7.40 -10.36
C GLY A 49 7.66 6.35 -9.81
N ARG A 50 8.59 6.81 -8.98
CA ARG A 50 9.57 5.96 -8.27
C ARG A 50 8.85 4.95 -7.38
N LEU A 51 9.18 3.67 -7.51
CA LEU A 51 8.73 2.64 -6.56
C LEU A 51 9.41 2.89 -5.21
N ILE A 52 8.61 2.98 -4.16
CA ILE A 52 9.08 3.32 -2.81
C ILE A 52 8.79 2.23 -1.78
N ALA A 53 7.76 1.42 -2.01
CA ALA A 53 7.45 0.25 -1.19
C ALA A 53 6.67 -0.78 -2.02
N SER A 54 6.87 -2.06 -1.73
CA SER A 54 6.10 -3.16 -2.30
C SER A 54 6.22 -4.40 -1.45
N GLY A 55 5.25 -5.30 -1.56
CA GLY A 55 5.31 -6.60 -0.90
C GLY A 55 4.10 -7.46 -1.23
N PHE A 56 3.93 -8.51 -0.44
CA PHE A 56 2.79 -9.41 -0.49
C PHE A 56 1.91 -9.25 0.76
N ALA A 57 0.65 -9.65 0.66
CA ALA A 57 -0.28 -9.74 1.76
C ALA A 57 -1.26 -10.91 1.53
N PRO A 58 -1.93 -11.42 2.58
CA PRO A 58 -2.75 -12.63 2.50
C PRO A 58 -4.07 -12.50 1.71
N ALA A 59 -4.42 -11.29 1.23
CA ALA A 59 -5.57 -11.00 0.38
C ALA A 59 -5.53 -9.55 -0.13
N LEU A 60 -6.45 -9.18 -1.01
CA LEU A 60 -6.56 -7.82 -1.57
C LEU A 60 -6.79 -6.73 -0.51
N GLU A 61 -7.65 -6.98 0.49
CA GLU A 61 -7.93 -5.98 1.55
C GLU A 61 -6.69 -5.68 2.42
N PRO A 62 -5.99 -6.68 2.97
CA PRO A 62 -4.69 -6.47 3.62
C PRO A 62 -3.66 -5.79 2.72
N ALA A 63 -3.62 -6.12 1.43
CA ALA A 63 -2.74 -5.48 0.45
C ALA A 63 -3.05 -3.98 0.30
N ARG A 64 -4.34 -3.59 0.29
CA ARG A 64 -4.76 -2.18 0.26
C ARG A 64 -4.30 -1.48 1.52
N ALA A 65 -4.60 -2.04 2.70
CA ALA A 65 -4.21 -1.45 3.99
C ALA A 65 -2.69 -1.21 4.07
N ARG A 66 -1.87 -2.16 3.59
CA ARG A 66 -0.41 -1.99 3.49
C ARG A 66 -0.03 -0.84 2.56
N ALA A 67 -0.61 -0.78 1.36
CA ALA A 67 -0.32 0.32 0.43
C ALA A 67 -0.69 1.70 1.00
N GLU A 68 -1.85 1.82 1.67
CA GLU A 68 -2.28 3.07 2.33
C GLU A 68 -1.32 3.46 3.46
N PHE A 69 -0.97 2.51 4.32
CA PHE A 69 -0.06 2.69 5.43
C PHE A 69 1.31 3.21 4.96
N TYR A 70 1.93 2.53 3.99
CA TYR A 70 3.25 2.94 3.49
C TYR A 70 3.20 4.27 2.72
N ALA A 71 2.12 4.58 2.00
CA ALA A 71 1.98 5.89 1.37
C ALA A 71 1.90 7.03 2.40
N ALA A 72 1.13 6.84 3.48
CA ALA A 72 0.99 7.82 4.56
C ALA A 72 2.31 8.05 5.32
N ARG A 73 3.00 6.96 5.69
CA ARG A 73 4.31 7.05 6.36
C ARG A 73 5.37 7.66 5.46
N TRP A 74 5.32 7.36 4.16
CA TRP A 74 6.22 7.98 3.20
C TRP A 74 5.99 9.49 3.12
N ALA A 75 4.74 9.94 3.03
CA ALA A 75 4.46 11.37 3.12
C ALA A 75 4.85 11.98 4.49
N GLY A 76 4.84 11.18 5.56
CA GLY A 76 5.23 11.57 6.91
C GLY A 76 6.72 11.74 7.17
N ASN A 77 7.60 11.34 6.24
CA ASN A 77 9.03 11.14 6.49
C ASN A 77 9.32 10.13 7.61
N GLU A 78 8.41 9.19 7.86
CA GLU A 78 8.57 8.13 8.85
C GLU A 78 9.28 6.93 8.21
N TRP A 79 10.54 7.15 7.83
CA TRP A 79 11.36 6.19 7.11
C TRP A 79 11.88 5.07 8.04
N GLY A 80 11.21 3.92 8.04
CA GLY A 80 11.72 2.70 8.67
C GLY A 80 12.11 1.66 7.62
N LEU A 81 13.31 1.07 7.74
CA LEU A 81 13.68 -0.14 7.00
C LEU A 81 12.91 -1.32 7.61
N TYR A 82 11.74 -1.65 7.07
CA TYR A 82 10.98 -2.84 7.48
C TYR A 82 11.46 -4.05 6.68
N PHE A 83 12.60 -4.61 7.08
CA PHE A 83 13.03 -5.92 6.62
C PHE A 83 12.20 -6.99 7.31
N GLY A 84 11.18 -7.51 6.63
CA GLY A 84 10.65 -8.86 6.85
C GLY A 84 10.36 -9.26 8.29
N ASP A 85 9.77 -8.38 9.10
CA ASP A 85 9.38 -8.70 10.46
C ASP A 85 7.96 -9.33 10.45
N PRO A 86 7.83 -10.66 10.66
CA PRO A 86 6.55 -11.36 10.62
C PRO A 86 5.61 -10.95 11.76
N GLU A 87 6.08 -10.19 12.75
CA GLU A 87 5.25 -9.68 13.85
C GLU A 87 4.77 -8.22 13.64
N ASN A 88 5.21 -7.57 12.57
CA ASN A 88 4.84 -6.19 12.23
C ASN A 88 3.48 -6.12 11.51
N PHE A 89 2.45 -6.66 12.17
CA PHE A 89 1.07 -6.24 11.93
C PHE A 89 0.98 -4.79 12.43
N ALA A 90 0.58 -3.87 11.55
CA ALA A 90 0.16 -2.55 11.99
C ALA A 90 -0.95 -2.79 13.03
N LYS A 91 -0.62 -2.61 14.31
CA LYS A 91 -1.61 -2.71 15.36
C LYS A 91 -2.49 -1.47 15.20
N GLU A 92 -3.80 -1.64 15.41
CA GLU A 92 -4.81 -0.58 15.33
C GLU A 92 -4.45 0.76 16.02
N PRO A 93 -3.57 0.86 17.04
CA PRO A 93 -3.15 2.16 17.59
C PRO A 93 -2.40 3.06 16.61
N ASP A 94 -1.73 2.51 15.59
CA ASP A 94 -0.98 3.32 14.60
C ASP A 94 -1.89 4.03 13.59
N LEU A 95 -3.21 3.79 13.64
CA LEU A 95 -4.21 4.35 12.73
C LEU A 95 -4.99 5.54 13.32
N ALA A 96 -4.75 5.88 14.60
CA ALA A 96 -5.51 6.87 15.37
C ALA A 96 -4.76 8.20 15.63
N GLY A 97 -3.85 8.59 14.73
CA GLY A 97 -3.26 9.93 14.65
C GLY A 97 -3.84 10.75 13.50
#